data_AF-A0A370DNN1-F1
#
_entry.id   AF-A0A370DNN1-F1
#
_cell.length_a   1.000
_cell.length_b   1.000
_cell.length_c   1.000
_cell.angle_alpha   90.00
_cell.angle_beta   90.00
_cell.angle_gamma   90.00
#
_symmetry.space_group_name_H-M   'P 1'
#
loop_
_entity.id
_entity.type
_entity.pdbx_description
1 polymer ?
#
loop_
_entity_poly.entity_id
_entity_poly.type
_entity_poly.pdbx_seq_one_letter_code
_entity_poly.pdbx_strand_id
1 'polypeptide(L)'
;MSGCVTQQTRPTSQSTLDQWVEQDLIPYLKTQLSQHPRFQGESILLGRLNDGAIQPKLDQLTRDIRDKINAELLATPGIHLARQQRDKHWSHRDRPTKPCDGEHPIHYFIGLDLRLDSSRQLNLTLRALDLQQNSWVSGFSRQWQGEASRQQAELLRTVHLDESLRGLRMLPFVQGQPDLMARQLADDLYCRLKQLPVQNPKLHIQPYESDEAQARTTMELLTHYLARFGDVLIEKNQADADLTIKGKTHRISGNLQQFWILVQPAEAASALPDISVSTYLLLYRPQPPSLSLPKKRGR
;
A
#
# COMPACT_ATOMS: atom_id res chain seq x y z
N MET A 1 5.42 61.47 -19.74
CA MET A 1 6.06 60.17 -19.45
C MET A 1 4.97 59.14 -19.32
N SER A 2 4.73 58.38 -20.40
CA SER A 2 3.66 57.38 -20.47
C SER A 2 4.29 56.00 -20.30
N GLY A 3 3.98 55.33 -19.19
CA GLY A 3 4.43 53.97 -18.90
C GLY A 3 3.44 52.96 -19.46
N CYS A 4 3.91 52.11 -20.38
CA CYS A 4 3.16 50.97 -20.92
C CYS A 4 2.92 49.93 -19.83
N VAL A 5 1.66 49.57 -19.62
CA VAL A 5 1.26 48.36 -18.90
C VAL A 5 1.34 47.20 -19.91
N THR A 6 2.32 46.32 -19.73
CA THR A 6 2.42 45.08 -20.48
C THR A 6 1.28 44.15 -20.04
N GLN A 7 0.24 44.06 -20.88
CA GLN A 7 -0.79 43.02 -20.76
C GLN A 7 -0.13 41.66 -20.87
N GLN A 8 -0.20 40.87 -19.80
CA GLN A 8 0.11 39.45 -19.84
C GLN A 8 -0.87 38.77 -20.79
N THR A 9 -0.32 38.30 -21.90
CA THR A 9 -0.97 37.41 -22.86
C THR A 9 -1.50 36.16 -22.16
N ARG A 10 -2.81 35.94 -22.24
CA ARG A 10 -3.45 34.66 -21.88
C ARG A 10 -2.83 33.54 -22.74
N PRO A 11 -2.38 32.41 -22.16
CA PRO A 11 -1.98 31.25 -22.96
C PRO A 11 -3.21 30.59 -23.59
N THR A 12 -3.33 30.68 -24.91
CA THR A 12 -4.30 29.96 -25.75
C THR A 12 -3.74 28.61 -26.19
N SER A 13 -4.06 27.59 -25.41
CA SER A 13 -4.39 26.18 -25.75
C SER A 13 -4.08 25.34 -24.51
N GLN A 14 -5.08 25.08 -23.67
CA GLN A 14 -4.89 24.16 -22.56
C GLN A 14 -4.64 22.77 -23.16
N SER A 15 -3.43 22.22 -22.96
CA SER A 15 -3.10 20.86 -23.36
C SER A 15 -4.09 19.89 -22.73
N THR A 16 -4.46 18.85 -23.47
CA THR A 16 -5.35 17.82 -22.91
C THR A 16 -4.66 17.13 -21.73
N LEU A 17 -5.45 16.52 -20.84
CA LEU A 17 -4.90 15.78 -19.71
C LEU A 17 -3.87 14.75 -20.15
N ASP A 18 -4.15 13.99 -21.21
CA ASP A 18 -3.24 12.96 -21.72
C ASP A 18 -1.93 13.54 -22.25
N GLN A 19 -2.01 14.64 -23.01
CA GLN A 19 -0.82 15.34 -23.50
C GLN A 19 0.01 15.89 -22.36
N TRP A 20 -0.62 16.50 -21.36
CA TRP A 20 0.08 17.02 -20.19
C TRP A 20 0.74 15.91 -19.37
N VAL A 21 0.06 14.76 -19.18
CA VAL A 21 0.64 13.60 -18.51
C VAL A 21 1.89 13.11 -19.24
N GLU A 22 1.84 12.97 -20.57
CA GLU A 22 2.95 12.46 -21.38
C GLU A 22 4.12 13.44 -21.52
N GLN A 23 3.81 14.72 -21.73
CA GLN A 23 4.80 15.71 -22.17
C GLN A 23 5.33 16.57 -21.01
N ASP A 24 4.63 16.64 -19.88
CA ASP A 24 5.06 17.39 -18.70
C ASP A 24 5.23 16.50 -17.47
N LEU A 25 4.18 15.80 -17.05
CA LEU A 25 4.19 15.07 -15.77
C LEU A 25 5.21 13.93 -15.74
N ILE A 26 5.20 13.05 -16.75
CA ILE A 26 6.10 11.90 -16.81
C ILE A 26 7.57 12.35 -16.93
N PRO A 27 7.95 13.27 -17.83
CA PRO A 27 9.30 13.82 -17.89
C PRO A 27 9.74 14.44 -16.57
N TYR A 28 8.87 15.23 -15.92
CA TYR A 28 9.14 15.80 -14.61
C TYR A 28 9.47 14.71 -13.57
N LEU A 29 8.64 13.66 -13.49
CA LEU A 29 8.86 12.55 -12.57
C LEU A 29 10.16 11.81 -12.88
N LYS A 30 10.46 11.51 -14.15
CA LYS A 30 11.71 10.87 -14.55
C LYS A 30 12.92 11.69 -14.08
N THR A 31 12.92 12.99 -14.32
CA THR A 31 13.99 13.89 -13.89
C THR A 31 14.12 13.94 -12.37
N GLN A 32 13.03 14.21 -11.65
CA GLN A 32 13.09 14.36 -10.19
C GLN A 32 13.54 13.05 -9.52
N LEU A 33 12.98 11.92 -9.92
CA LEU A 33 13.21 10.66 -9.23
C LEU A 33 14.55 10.00 -9.57
N SER A 34 15.12 10.29 -10.75
CA SER A 34 16.44 9.74 -11.14
C SER A 34 17.62 10.64 -10.81
N GLN A 35 17.43 11.98 -10.77
CA GLN A 35 18.55 12.93 -10.66
C GLN A 35 18.61 13.62 -9.29
N HIS A 36 17.50 13.75 -8.58
CA HIS A 36 17.49 14.49 -7.33
C HIS A 36 18.05 13.62 -6.18
N PRO A 37 19.06 14.09 -5.42
CA PRO A 37 19.72 13.29 -4.38
C PRO A 37 18.77 12.68 -3.34
N ARG A 38 17.68 13.39 -3.02
CA ARG A 38 16.64 12.94 -2.09
C ARG A 38 15.97 11.62 -2.46
N PHE A 39 15.95 11.22 -3.74
CA PHE A 39 15.30 9.99 -4.20
C PHE A 39 16.29 8.89 -4.60
N GLN A 40 17.61 9.14 -4.47
CA GLN A 40 18.63 8.20 -4.92
C GLN A 40 18.66 6.93 -4.05
N GLY A 41 18.39 5.77 -4.64
CA GLY A 41 18.30 4.50 -3.91
C GLY A 41 16.99 4.30 -3.13
N GLU A 42 16.10 5.28 -3.17
CA GLU A 42 14.87 5.33 -2.39
C GLU A 42 13.73 4.65 -3.15
N SER A 43 12.95 3.82 -2.46
CA SER A 43 11.81 3.12 -3.07
C SER A 43 10.53 3.94 -3.02
N ILE A 44 9.78 3.93 -4.12
CA ILE A 44 8.67 4.86 -4.37
C ILE A 44 7.41 4.12 -4.75
N LEU A 45 6.27 4.54 -4.22
CA LEU A 45 4.96 4.07 -4.66
C LEU A 45 4.11 5.19 -5.22
N LEU A 46 3.38 4.89 -6.29
CA LEU A 46 2.38 5.80 -6.85
C LEU A 46 0.98 5.33 -6.47
N GLY A 47 0.12 6.28 -6.09
CA GLY A 47 -1.28 5.97 -5.77
C GLY A 47 -2.16 7.21 -5.70
N ARG A 48 -3.39 7.01 -5.23
CA ARG A 48 -4.38 8.09 -5.13
C ARG A 48 -4.24 8.85 -3.80
N LEU A 49 -4.37 10.18 -3.89
CA LEU A 49 -4.66 11.06 -2.76
C LEU A 49 -6.09 11.59 -2.85
N ASN A 50 -6.63 11.94 -1.69
CA ASN A 50 -7.78 12.83 -1.56
C ASN A 50 -7.55 13.69 -0.32
N ASP A 51 -7.57 15.02 -0.50
CA ASP A 51 -7.27 15.99 0.56
C ASP A 51 -5.95 15.71 1.30
N GLY A 52 -4.94 15.25 0.54
CA GLY A 52 -3.63 14.92 1.09
C GLY A 52 -3.56 13.59 1.85
N ALA A 53 -4.67 12.89 2.04
CA ALA A 53 -4.68 11.55 2.62
C ALA A 53 -4.58 10.48 1.52
N ILE A 54 -3.78 9.45 1.78
CA ILE A 54 -3.66 8.29 0.90
C ILE A 54 -4.96 7.51 0.90
N GLN A 55 -5.44 7.17 -0.30
CA GLN A 55 -6.72 6.50 -0.47
C GLN A 55 -6.53 5.00 -0.78
N PRO A 56 -7.18 4.09 -0.03
CA PRO A 56 -7.18 2.65 -0.34
C PRO A 56 -7.99 2.30 -1.60
N LYS A 57 -8.73 3.27 -2.14
CA LYS A 57 -9.57 3.12 -3.32
C LYS A 57 -9.12 4.12 -4.37
N LEU A 58 -9.04 3.69 -5.63
CA LEU A 58 -8.74 4.54 -6.76
C LEU A 58 -9.84 4.42 -7.82
N ASP A 59 -10.15 5.53 -8.47
CA ASP A 59 -11.02 5.51 -9.65
C ASP A 59 -10.23 5.03 -10.89
N GLN A 60 -10.95 4.63 -11.93
CA GLN A 60 -10.36 4.08 -13.13
C GLN A 60 -9.47 5.10 -13.86
N LEU A 61 -9.82 6.39 -13.86
CA LEU A 61 -8.99 7.41 -14.51
C LEU A 61 -7.64 7.57 -13.79
N THR A 62 -7.67 7.67 -12.47
CA THR A 62 -6.47 7.72 -11.64
C THR A 62 -5.63 6.44 -11.81
N ARG A 63 -6.27 5.27 -11.90
CA ARG A 63 -5.62 3.98 -12.17
C ARG A 63 -4.87 3.98 -13.50
N ASP A 64 -5.53 4.42 -14.56
CA ASP A 64 -4.96 4.42 -15.91
C ASP A 64 -3.77 5.37 -16.01
N ILE A 65 -3.88 6.58 -15.44
CA ILE A 65 -2.78 7.55 -15.38
C ILE A 65 -1.62 6.98 -14.58
N ARG A 66 -1.88 6.40 -13.41
CA ARG A 66 -0.85 5.77 -12.58
C ARG A 66 -0.16 4.63 -13.32
N ASP A 67 -0.91 3.73 -13.95
CA ASP A 67 -0.35 2.57 -14.64
C ASP A 67 0.54 3.00 -15.81
N LYS A 68 0.15 4.07 -16.53
CA LYS A 68 0.97 4.71 -17.57
C LYS A 68 2.26 5.29 -17.01
N ILE A 69 2.18 6.06 -15.92
CA ILE A 69 3.37 6.61 -15.27
C ILE A 69 4.29 5.48 -14.79
N ASN A 70 3.75 4.45 -14.14
CA ASN A 70 4.53 3.31 -13.66
C ASN A 70 5.26 2.60 -14.80
N ALA A 71 4.61 2.38 -15.94
CA ALA A 71 5.24 1.75 -17.11
C ALA A 71 6.46 2.56 -17.59
N GLU A 72 6.33 3.89 -17.65
CA GLU A 72 7.39 4.78 -18.09
C GLU A 72 8.54 4.93 -17.07
N LEU A 73 8.22 4.99 -15.78
CA LEU A 73 9.21 5.06 -14.71
C LEU A 73 9.98 3.74 -14.57
N LEU A 74 9.31 2.59 -14.76
CA LEU A 74 9.95 1.27 -14.71
C LEU A 74 11.05 1.11 -15.77
N ALA A 75 10.89 1.75 -16.92
CA ALA A 75 11.88 1.74 -18.00
C ALA A 75 13.06 2.70 -17.78
N THR A 76 13.05 3.48 -16.69
CA THR A 76 14.04 4.54 -16.44
C THR A 76 15.08 4.08 -15.39
N PRO A 77 16.38 4.01 -15.72
CA PRO A 77 17.42 3.63 -14.77
C PRO A 77 17.49 4.56 -13.56
N GLY A 78 17.81 3.99 -12.39
CA GLY A 78 17.97 4.74 -11.13
C GLY A 78 16.66 5.05 -10.39
N ILE A 79 15.49 4.71 -10.97
CA ILE A 79 14.21 4.83 -10.29
C ILE A 79 13.82 3.49 -9.68
N HIS A 80 13.62 3.47 -8.36
CA HIS A 80 13.23 2.26 -7.63
C HIS A 80 11.73 2.28 -7.34
N LEU A 81 10.93 1.79 -8.29
CA LEU A 81 9.51 1.58 -8.03
C LEU A 81 9.32 0.44 -7.03
N ALA A 82 8.56 0.70 -5.97
CA ALA A 82 8.11 -0.32 -5.05
C ALA A 82 7.42 -1.41 -5.85
N ARG A 83 7.80 -2.67 -5.59
CA ARG A 83 7.22 -3.82 -6.26
C ARG A 83 5.72 -3.84 -5.94
N GLN A 84 4.89 -3.42 -6.88
CA GLN A 84 3.47 -3.71 -6.83
C GLN A 84 3.38 -5.24 -6.87
N GLN A 85 2.82 -5.86 -5.82
CA GLN A 85 2.39 -7.25 -5.92
C GLN A 85 1.21 -7.29 -6.90
N ARG A 86 1.51 -7.13 -8.18
CA ARG A 86 0.61 -7.53 -9.25
C ARG A 86 0.55 -9.04 -9.20
N ASP A 87 -0.67 -9.54 -9.38
CA ASP A 87 -1.09 -10.92 -9.59
C ASP A 87 -0.14 -11.73 -10.49
N LYS A 88 1.07 -12.02 -10.04
CA LYS A 88 1.83 -13.13 -10.58
C LYS A 88 1.09 -14.34 -10.09
N HIS A 89 0.36 -14.97 -10.99
CA HIS A 89 -0.10 -16.35 -10.87
C HIS A 89 1.04 -17.14 -10.25
N TRP A 90 0.92 -17.38 -8.95
CA TRP A 90 1.97 -17.97 -8.17
C TRP A 90 2.02 -19.44 -8.54
N SER A 91 3.11 -19.87 -9.19
CA SER A 91 3.39 -21.28 -9.32
C SER A 91 3.86 -21.78 -7.95
N HIS A 92 3.14 -22.74 -7.36
CA HIS A 92 3.51 -23.41 -6.10
C HIS A 92 4.93 -24.01 -6.07
N ARG A 93 5.67 -23.99 -7.18
CA ARG A 93 6.95 -24.67 -7.36
C ARG A 93 8.20 -23.82 -7.10
N ASP A 94 8.09 -22.50 -7.04
CA ASP A 94 9.29 -21.67 -6.86
C ASP A 94 9.61 -21.51 -5.37
N ARG A 95 10.79 -21.98 -4.91
CA ARG A 95 11.31 -21.54 -3.61
C ARG A 95 11.52 -20.02 -3.68
N PRO A 96 11.07 -19.24 -2.69
CA PRO A 96 11.28 -17.81 -2.70
C PRO A 96 12.78 -17.59 -2.52
N THR A 97 13.46 -17.27 -3.62
CA THR A 97 14.87 -16.92 -3.58
C THR A 97 14.97 -15.52 -2.97
N LYS A 98 15.13 -15.52 -1.64
CA LYS A 98 15.52 -14.38 -0.79
C LYS A 98 14.45 -13.29 -0.61
N PRO A 99 13.45 -13.52 0.27
CA PRO A 99 12.53 -12.46 0.71
C PRO A 99 13.25 -11.31 1.46
N CYS A 100 14.46 -11.57 1.99
CA CYS A 100 15.20 -10.64 2.84
C CYS A 100 16.35 -9.91 2.15
N ASP A 101 16.48 -10.06 0.83
CA ASP A 101 17.29 -9.14 0.02
C ASP A 101 16.54 -7.79 -0.05
N GLY A 102 16.58 -7.09 1.10
CA GLY A 102 15.90 -5.84 1.36
C GLY A 102 14.38 -5.97 1.35
N GLU A 103 13.77 -6.02 2.55
CA GLU A 103 12.60 -5.17 2.75
C GLU A 103 13.03 -3.76 2.32
N HIS A 104 12.72 -3.35 1.10
CA HIS A 104 12.95 -1.98 0.69
C HIS A 104 11.70 -1.25 1.17
N PRO A 105 11.74 -0.59 2.35
CA PRO A 105 10.58 0.16 2.79
C PRO A 105 10.23 1.15 1.69
N ILE A 106 8.94 1.38 1.49
CA ILE A 106 8.52 2.46 0.60
C ILE A 106 8.86 3.74 1.34
N HIS A 107 9.78 4.52 0.78
CA HIS A 107 10.28 5.74 1.41
C HIS A 107 9.39 6.92 1.01
N TYR A 108 8.93 6.95 -0.24
CA TYR A 108 8.09 8.02 -0.76
C TYR A 108 6.79 7.51 -1.37
N PHE A 109 5.69 8.19 -1.06
CA PHE A 109 4.41 8.04 -1.74
C PHE A 109 4.17 9.23 -2.67
N ILE A 110 4.13 8.96 -3.97
CA ILE A 110 3.76 9.94 -4.99
C ILE A 110 2.27 9.83 -5.24
N GLY A 111 1.57 10.88 -4.85
CA GLY A 111 0.12 10.90 -4.81
C GLY A 111 -0.50 11.72 -5.93
N LEU A 112 -1.48 11.12 -6.61
CA LEU A 112 -2.35 11.76 -7.59
C LEU A 112 -3.69 12.14 -6.95
N ASP A 113 -4.01 13.42 -6.88
CA ASP A 113 -5.27 13.97 -6.38
C ASP A 113 -6.08 14.51 -7.57
N LEU A 114 -7.05 13.74 -8.03
CA LEU A 114 -7.95 14.11 -9.12
C LEU A 114 -9.30 14.56 -8.55
N ARG A 115 -9.74 15.75 -8.94
CA ARG A 115 -11.00 16.36 -8.50
C ARG A 115 -11.78 16.92 -9.66
N LEU A 116 -13.02 16.45 -9.80
CA LEU A 116 -13.98 16.98 -10.75
C LEU A 116 -14.98 17.86 -10.00
N ASP A 117 -15.13 19.11 -10.43
CA ASP A 117 -16.14 20.01 -9.89
C ASP A 117 -17.50 19.89 -10.63
N SER A 118 -18.50 20.61 -10.13
CA SER A 118 -19.84 20.65 -10.74
C SER A 118 -19.85 21.25 -12.16
N SER A 119 -18.83 22.04 -12.51
CA SER A 119 -18.65 22.70 -13.80
C SER A 119 -17.85 21.85 -14.80
N ARG A 120 -17.61 20.56 -14.48
CA ARG A 120 -16.75 19.63 -15.23
C ARG A 120 -15.29 20.07 -15.36
N GLN A 121 -14.82 20.97 -14.50
CA GLN A 121 -13.40 21.25 -14.40
C GLN A 121 -12.74 20.12 -13.61
N LEU A 122 -11.81 19.45 -14.26
CA LEU A 122 -10.95 18.44 -13.66
C LEU A 122 -9.63 19.09 -13.28
N ASN A 123 -9.28 18.95 -12.01
CA ASN A 123 -7.98 19.29 -11.47
C ASN A 123 -7.22 18.01 -11.15
N LEU A 124 -5.97 17.90 -11.60
CA LEU A 124 -5.04 16.86 -11.19
C LEU A 124 -3.88 17.54 -10.47
N THR A 125 -3.64 17.16 -9.22
CA THR A 125 -2.45 17.58 -8.46
C THR A 125 -1.60 16.37 -8.11
N LEU A 126 -0.30 16.47 -8.36
CA LEU A 126 0.70 15.49 -7.97
C LEU A 126 1.58 16.07 -6.86
N ARG A 127 1.81 15.29 -5.80
CA ARG A 127 2.68 15.63 -4.65
C ARG A 127 3.41 14.39 -4.16
N ALA A 128 4.56 14.56 -3.49
CA ALA A 128 5.26 13.47 -2.81
C ALA A 128 5.18 13.62 -1.29
N LEU A 129 4.83 12.53 -0.62
CA LEU A 129 4.86 12.37 0.83
C LEU A 129 6.06 11.51 1.21
N ASP A 130 6.89 12.02 2.11
CA ASP A 130 7.94 11.27 2.79
C ASP A 130 7.30 10.41 3.89
N LEU A 131 7.37 9.09 3.76
CA LEU A 131 6.69 8.15 4.65
C LEU A 131 7.44 7.95 5.98
N GLN A 132 8.73 8.27 6.03
CA GLN A 132 9.52 8.20 7.25
C GLN A 132 9.26 9.44 8.12
N GLN A 133 9.25 10.62 7.51
CA GLN A 133 9.06 11.90 8.20
C GLN A 133 7.58 12.31 8.32
N ASN A 134 6.69 11.60 7.60
CA ASN A 134 5.28 11.95 7.46
C ASN A 134 5.07 13.42 7.04
N SER A 135 5.85 13.88 6.05
CA SER A 135 5.89 15.27 5.62
C SER A 135 5.89 15.39 4.09
N TRP A 136 5.30 16.48 3.57
CA TRP A 136 5.31 16.75 2.14
C TRP A 136 6.72 17.15 1.68
N VAL A 137 7.15 16.60 0.55
CA VAL A 137 8.41 16.97 -0.09
C VAL A 137 8.25 18.35 -0.73
N SER A 138 8.83 19.37 -0.11
CA SER A 138 8.84 20.73 -0.66
C SER A 138 9.46 20.78 -2.05
N GLY A 139 8.87 21.56 -2.95
CA GLY A 139 9.30 21.66 -4.35
C GLY A 139 8.91 20.46 -5.24
N PHE A 140 8.36 19.39 -4.67
CA PHE A 140 7.86 18.24 -5.44
C PHE A 140 6.36 18.35 -5.69
N SER A 141 5.98 19.06 -6.76
CA SER A 141 4.57 19.17 -7.16
C SER A 141 4.39 19.47 -8.65
N ARG A 142 3.28 18.97 -9.20
CA ARG A 142 2.76 19.35 -10.52
C ARG A 142 1.25 19.45 -10.47
N GLN A 143 0.67 20.34 -11.28
CA GLN A 143 -0.77 20.52 -11.34
C GLN A 143 -1.21 20.75 -12.78
N TRP A 144 -2.37 20.19 -13.11
CA TRP A 144 -3.10 20.46 -14.33
C TRP A 144 -4.55 20.78 -14.02
N GLN A 145 -5.14 21.63 -14.86
CA GLN A 145 -6.55 21.97 -14.82
C GLN A 145 -7.08 22.08 -16.24
N GLY A 146 -8.25 21.48 -16.49
CA GLY A 146 -8.98 21.60 -17.74
C GLY A 146 -10.35 20.97 -17.68
N GLU A 147 -11.12 21.10 -18.76
CA GLU A 147 -12.45 20.49 -18.84
C GLU A 147 -12.37 18.98 -19.03
N ALA A 148 -13.14 18.22 -18.23
CA ALA A 148 -13.23 16.78 -18.33
C ALA A 148 -14.09 16.35 -19.51
N SER A 149 -13.57 15.40 -20.30
CA SER A 149 -14.39 14.70 -21.29
C SER A 149 -15.47 13.85 -20.59
N ARG A 150 -16.53 13.49 -21.33
CA ARG A 150 -17.58 12.59 -20.80
C ARG A 150 -17.01 11.25 -20.33
N GLN A 151 -16.01 10.72 -21.04
CA GLN A 151 -15.36 9.47 -20.70
C GLN A 151 -14.54 9.62 -19.41
N GLN A 152 -13.76 10.69 -19.26
CA GLN A 152 -13.00 10.97 -18.04
C GLN A 152 -13.92 11.10 -16.82
N ALA A 153 -15.06 11.80 -16.98
CA ALA A 153 -16.05 11.94 -15.92
C ALA A 153 -16.66 10.58 -15.51
N GLU A 154 -16.83 9.64 -16.43
CA GLU A 154 -17.34 8.30 -16.12
C GLU A 154 -16.28 7.40 -15.47
N LEU A 155 -15.04 7.47 -15.96
CA LEU A 155 -13.91 6.73 -15.36
C LEU A 155 -13.66 7.16 -13.91
N LEU A 156 -13.86 8.43 -13.57
CA LEU A 156 -13.79 8.95 -12.20
C LEU A 156 -14.86 8.38 -11.26
N ARG A 157 -15.98 7.87 -11.79
CA ARG A 157 -17.07 7.25 -11.01
C ARG A 157 -16.84 5.76 -10.76
N THR A 158 -16.03 5.13 -11.59
CA THR A 158 -15.71 3.71 -11.50
C THR A 158 -14.58 3.51 -10.50
N VAL A 159 -14.88 3.03 -9.29
CA VAL A 159 -13.93 2.94 -8.17
C VAL A 159 -13.57 1.49 -7.84
N HIS A 160 -12.27 1.23 -7.69
CA HIS A 160 -11.70 -0.06 -7.32
C HIS A 160 -10.83 0.05 -6.06
N LEU A 161 -10.55 -1.09 -5.42
CA LEU A 161 -9.52 -1.16 -4.39
C LEU A 161 -8.14 -1.03 -5.03
N ASP A 162 -7.24 -0.32 -4.37
CA ASP A 162 -5.84 -0.25 -4.77
C ASP A 162 -5.06 -1.43 -4.18
N GLU A 163 -4.97 -2.49 -4.95
CA GLU A 163 -4.25 -3.71 -4.58
C GLU A 163 -2.77 -3.47 -4.22
N SER A 164 -2.14 -2.49 -4.89
CA SER A 164 -0.72 -2.15 -4.68
C SER A 164 -0.44 -1.55 -3.31
N LEU A 165 -1.49 -1.12 -2.62
CA LEU A 165 -1.43 -0.53 -1.30
C LEU A 165 -1.63 -1.55 -0.17
N ARG A 166 -2.02 -2.78 -0.48
CA ARG A 166 -2.22 -3.82 0.54
C ARG A 166 -0.92 -4.09 1.27
N GLY A 167 -0.98 -4.10 2.60
CA GLY A 167 0.17 -4.45 3.43
C GLY A 167 1.16 -3.35 3.71
N LEU A 168 0.97 -2.17 3.12
CA LEU A 168 1.77 -1.01 3.51
C LEU A 168 1.42 -0.61 4.93
N ARG A 169 2.41 -0.09 5.66
CA ARG A 169 2.26 0.41 7.04
C ARG A 169 1.08 1.37 7.23
N MET A 170 0.55 1.96 6.17
CA MET A 170 -0.56 2.91 6.21
C MET A 170 -1.93 2.34 5.80
N LEU A 171 -2.03 1.12 5.23
CA LEU A 171 -3.28 0.67 4.60
C LEU A 171 -3.69 -0.75 5.01
N PRO A 172 -4.92 -0.92 5.54
CA PRO A 172 -5.37 -2.17 6.12
C PRO A 172 -5.75 -3.23 5.08
N PHE A 173 -5.51 -4.50 5.41
CA PHE A 173 -6.15 -5.63 4.74
C PHE A 173 -7.67 -5.62 5.02
N VAL A 174 -8.47 -5.96 4.01
CA VAL A 174 -9.94 -6.10 4.16
C VAL A 174 -10.36 -7.57 4.12
N GLN A 175 -11.63 -7.84 4.38
CA GLN A 175 -12.21 -9.20 4.31
C GLN A 175 -11.91 -9.90 2.98
N GLY A 176 -11.61 -11.19 3.07
CA GLY A 176 -11.29 -12.03 1.91
C GLY A 176 -9.82 -12.04 1.51
N GLN A 177 -8.92 -11.50 2.35
CA GLN A 177 -7.48 -11.42 2.07
C GLN A 177 -6.57 -12.12 3.12
N PRO A 178 -7.00 -13.21 3.78
CA PRO A 178 -6.19 -13.81 4.84
C PRO A 178 -4.88 -14.43 4.32
N ASP A 179 -4.85 -14.84 3.06
CA ASP A 179 -3.71 -15.42 2.35
C ASP A 179 -2.62 -14.37 2.08
N LEU A 180 -3.00 -13.21 1.52
CA LEU A 180 -2.07 -12.11 1.27
C LEU A 180 -1.50 -11.56 2.57
N MET A 181 -2.35 -11.44 3.59
CA MET A 181 -1.96 -11.03 4.92
C MET A 181 -0.96 -12.02 5.56
N ALA A 182 -1.26 -13.32 5.51
CA ALA A 182 -0.36 -14.36 6.03
C ALA A 182 0.97 -14.40 5.28
N ARG A 183 0.93 -14.21 3.95
CA ARG A 183 2.13 -14.19 3.12
C ARG A 183 3.05 -13.04 3.50
N GLN A 184 2.52 -11.83 3.62
CA GLN A 184 3.30 -10.67 4.04
C GLN A 184 3.88 -10.89 5.44
N LEU A 185 3.05 -11.27 6.41
CA LEU A 185 3.50 -11.48 7.78
C LEU A 185 4.59 -12.56 7.86
N ALA A 186 4.50 -13.61 7.03
CA ALA A 186 5.55 -14.63 6.95
C ALA A 186 6.86 -14.08 6.36
N ASP A 187 6.80 -13.24 5.33
CA ASP A 187 7.99 -12.58 4.75
C ASP A 187 8.65 -11.66 5.79
N ASP A 188 7.89 -10.74 6.37
CA ASP A 188 8.37 -9.78 7.37
C ASP A 188 8.95 -10.52 8.59
N LEU A 189 8.25 -11.58 9.05
CA LEU A 189 8.70 -12.36 10.19
C LEU A 189 9.97 -13.14 9.88
N TYR A 190 10.04 -13.77 8.71
CA TYR A 190 11.23 -14.50 8.28
C TYR A 190 12.46 -13.59 8.26
N CYS A 191 12.33 -12.35 7.79
CA CYS A 191 13.45 -11.42 7.78
C CYS A 191 13.91 -10.99 9.16
N ARG A 192 13.00 -10.89 10.14
CA ARG A 192 13.38 -10.71 11.54
C ARG A 192 14.04 -11.95 12.13
N LEU A 193 13.55 -13.14 11.81
CA LEU A 193 14.14 -14.41 12.27
C LEU A 193 15.59 -14.56 11.77
N LYS A 194 15.89 -14.14 10.54
CA LYS A 194 17.26 -14.17 9.99
C LYS A 194 18.24 -13.22 10.69
N GLN A 195 17.73 -12.21 11.42
CA GLN A 195 18.56 -11.30 12.21
C GLN A 195 18.89 -11.85 13.60
N LEU A 196 18.23 -12.94 14.02
CA LEU A 196 18.50 -13.57 15.30
C LEU A 196 19.81 -14.39 15.24
N PRO A 197 20.54 -14.49 16.36
CA PRO A 197 21.75 -15.31 16.45
C PRO A 197 21.43 -16.81 16.62
N VAL A 198 20.50 -17.34 15.83
CA VAL A 198 20.08 -18.75 15.85
C VAL A 198 20.03 -19.30 14.42
N GLN A 199 20.57 -20.50 14.23
CA GLN A 199 20.51 -21.19 12.94
C GLN A 199 19.30 -22.13 12.93
N ASN A 200 18.55 -22.12 11.83
CA ASN A 200 17.40 -23.00 11.62
C ASN A 200 16.40 -23.03 12.80
N PRO A 201 15.85 -21.87 13.22
CA PRO A 201 15.02 -21.80 14.41
C PRO A 201 13.83 -22.75 14.33
N LYS A 202 13.58 -23.45 15.43
CA LYS A 202 12.40 -24.27 15.65
C LYS A 202 11.28 -23.42 16.23
N LEU A 203 10.17 -23.32 15.50
CA LEU A 203 9.04 -22.47 15.83
C LEU A 203 7.85 -23.32 16.23
N HIS A 204 7.31 -23.04 17.41
CA HIS A 204 5.98 -23.52 17.78
C HIS A 204 4.95 -22.41 17.58
N ILE A 205 3.86 -22.70 16.87
CA ILE A 205 2.80 -21.72 16.62
C ILE A 205 1.64 -22.04 17.55
N GLN A 206 1.32 -21.10 18.44
CA GLN A 206 0.18 -21.27 19.34
C GLN A 206 -1.13 -21.18 18.56
N PRO A 207 -2.14 -22.01 18.90
CA PRO A 207 -3.49 -21.84 18.40
C PRO A 207 -3.97 -20.42 18.64
N TYR A 208 -4.53 -19.80 17.60
CA TYR A 208 -5.08 -18.46 17.69
C TYR A 208 -6.60 -18.53 17.82
N GLU A 209 -7.08 -18.32 19.04
CA GLU A 209 -8.51 -18.32 19.37
C GLU A 209 -9.07 -16.91 19.24
N SER A 210 -9.82 -16.67 18.16
CA SER A 210 -10.49 -15.40 17.90
C SER A 210 -11.73 -15.60 17.03
N ASP A 211 -12.76 -14.79 17.29
CA ASP A 211 -13.96 -14.70 16.46
C ASP A 211 -13.68 -14.05 15.09
N GLU A 212 -12.53 -13.41 14.93
CA GLU A 212 -12.14 -12.75 13.69
C GLU A 212 -11.62 -13.78 12.67
N ALA A 213 -12.51 -14.20 11.76
CA ALA A 213 -12.22 -15.27 10.80
C ALA A 213 -10.98 -15.00 9.92
N GLN A 214 -10.74 -13.74 9.54
CA GLN A 214 -9.60 -13.38 8.71
C GLN A 214 -8.28 -13.59 9.46
N ALA A 215 -8.09 -13.02 10.65
CA ALA A 215 -6.91 -13.27 11.47
C ALA A 215 -6.70 -14.76 11.80
N ARG A 216 -7.78 -15.52 12.04
CA ARG A 216 -7.70 -16.98 12.28
C ARG A 216 -7.14 -17.73 11.06
N THR A 217 -7.73 -17.51 9.89
CA THR A 217 -7.22 -18.12 8.64
C THR A 217 -5.80 -17.62 8.33
N THR A 218 -5.48 -16.37 8.66
CA THR A 218 -4.11 -15.85 8.51
C THR A 218 -3.10 -16.63 9.37
N MET A 219 -3.43 -16.95 10.62
CA MET A 219 -2.56 -17.75 11.49
C MET A 219 -2.37 -19.18 10.97
N GLU A 220 -3.43 -19.80 10.45
CA GLU A 220 -3.35 -21.13 9.83
C GLU A 220 -2.41 -21.12 8.62
N LEU A 221 -2.53 -20.11 7.75
CA LEU A 221 -1.72 -19.97 6.55
C LEU A 221 -0.27 -19.54 6.83
N LEU A 222 -0.02 -18.79 7.91
CA LEU A 222 1.32 -18.32 8.30
C LEU A 222 2.32 -19.48 8.37
N THR A 223 1.92 -20.60 8.97
CA THR A 223 2.73 -21.82 9.10
C THR A 223 3.21 -22.35 7.75
N HIS A 224 2.30 -22.40 6.77
CA HIS A 224 2.58 -22.92 5.44
C HIS A 224 3.55 -22.00 4.68
N TYR A 225 3.44 -20.69 4.86
CA TYR A 225 4.36 -19.74 4.24
C TYR A 225 5.74 -19.75 4.89
N LEU A 226 5.84 -19.88 6.22
CA LEU A 226 7.13 -19.98 6.92
C LEU A 226 7.89 -21.27 6.57
N ALA A 227 7.20 -22.40 6.53
CA ALA A 227 7.81 -23.70 6.19
C ALA A 227 8.45 -23.72 4.79
N ARG A 228 8.06 -22.80 3.91
CA ARG A 228 8.55 -22.71 2.52
C ARG A 228 9.99 -22.20 2.41
N PHE A 229 10.51 -21.50 3.42
CA PHE A 229 11.88 -20.97 3.39
C PHE A 229 12.94 -22.07 3.56
N GLY A 230 12.59 -23.19 4.21
CA GLY A 230 13.43 -24.38 4.30
C GLY A 230 14.54 -24.34 5.35
N ASP A 231 14.79 -23.18 5.95
CA ASP A 231 15.72 -22.93 7.07
C ASP A 231 14.97 -22.45 8.33
N VAL A 232 13.70 -22.81 8.43
CA VAL A 232 12.85 -22.63 9.61
C VAL A 232 12.09 -23.94 9.82
N LEU A 233 12.11 -24.47 11.04
CA LEU A 233 11.46 -25.74 11.37
C LEU A 233 10.19 -25.45 12.16
N ILE A 234 9.07 -26.07 11.78
CA ILE A 234 7.80 -25.92 12.51
C ILE A 234 7.64 -27.12 13.44
N GLU A 235 7.57 -26.87 14.74
CA GLU A 235 7.44 -27.89 15.77
C GLU A 235 6.01 -27.97 16.32
N LYS A 236 5.52 -29.22 16.45
CA LYS A 236 4.19 -29.48 17.01
C LYS A 236 4.16 -29.26 18.52
N ASN A 237 5.23 -29.62 19.22
CA ASN A 237 5.32 -29.52 20.66
C ASN A 237 6.06 -28.24 21.04
N GLN A 238 5.51 -27.48 21.99
CA GLN A 238 6.15 -26.26 22.48
C GLN A 238 7.50 -26.54 23.16
N ALA A 239 7.66 -27.70 23.81
CA ALA A 239 8.89 -28.07 24.52
C ALA A 239 10.08 -28.32 23.59
N ASP A 240 9.83 -28.60 22.30
CA ASP A 240 10.87 -28.90 21.31
C ASP A 240 11.28 -27.65 20.49
N ALA A 241 10.64 -26.50 20.73
CA ALA A 241 10.82 -25.27 19.98
C ALA A 241 11.80 -24.30 20.66
N ASP A 242 12.52 -23.53 19.85
CA ASP A 242 13.37 -22.42 20.33
C ASP A 242 12.53 -21.17 20.61
N LEU A 243 11.50 -20.96 19.77
CA LEU A 243 10.67 -19.78 19.74
C LEU A 243 9.19 -20.18 19.65
N THR A 244 8.34 -19.39 20.30
CA THR A 244 6.89 -19.52 20.27
C THR A 244 6.27 -18.31 19.56
N ILE A 245 5.43 -18.57 18.56
CA ILE A 245 4.67 -17.57 17.82
C ILE A 245 3.25 -17.45 18.40
N LYS A 246 2.79 -16.21 18.61
CA LYS A 246 1.45 -15.87 19.09
C LYS A 246 0.82 -14.79 18.23
N GLY A 247 -0.45 -14.99 17.84
CA GLY A 247 -1.25 -13.95 17.17
C GLY A 247 -1.98 -13.07 18.20
N LYS A 248 -2.11 -11.78 17.94
CA LYS A 248 -2.89 -10.86 18.78
C LYS A 248 -3.55 -9.75 17.95
N THR A 249 -4.85 -9.55 18.13
CA THR A 249 -5.58 -8.43 17.49
C THR A 249 -5.85 -7.32 18.51
N HIS A 250 -5.58 -6.09 18.09
CA HIS A 250 -5.84 -4.87 18.85
C HIS A 250 -6.79 -3.97 18.07
N ARG A 251 -7.89 -3.53 18.69
CA ARG A 251 -8.77 -2.53 18.07
C ARG A 251 -8.16 -1.15 18.22
N ILE A 252 -8.03 -0.43 17.10
CA ILE A 252 -7.46 0.92 17.08
C ILE A 252 -8.59 1.95 17.15
N SER A 253 -9.52 1.92 16.19
CA SER A 253 -10.67 2.82 16.15
C SER A 253 -11.73 2.30 15.18
N GLY A 254 -13.01 2.46 15.51
CA GLY A 254 -14.10 2.07 14.61
C GLY A 254 -13.95 0.61 14.15
N ASN A 255 -13.80 0.39 12.85
CA ASN A 255 -13.56 -0.91 12.24
C ASN A 255 -12.09 -1.19 11.88
N LEU A 256 -11.17 -0.31 12.25
CA LEU A 256 -9.73 -0.50 12.11
C LEU A 256 -9.17 -1.27 13.32
N GLN A 257 -8.42 -2.32 13.02
CA GLN A 257 -7.68 -3.14 13.97
C GLN A 257 -6.23 -3.26 13.51
N GLN A 258 -5.36 -3.65 14.43
CA GLN A 258 -3.99 -4.05 14.13
C GLN A 258 -3.82 -5.49 14.57
N PHE A 259 -3.28 -6.31 13.68
CA PHE A 259 -2.93 -7.69 13.96
C PHE A 259 -1.43 -7.82 14.12
N TRP A 260 -1.03 -8.47 15.21
CA TRP A 260 0.34 -8.66 15.62
C TRP A 260 0.69 -10.13 15.62
N ILE A 261 1.86 -10.44 15.08
CA ILE A 261 2.56 -11.68 15.31
C ILE A 261 3.69 -11.38 16.29
N LEU A 262 3.61 -12.00 17.47
CA LEU A 262 4.60 -11.89 18.53
C LEU A 262 5.41 -13.19 18.54
N VAL A 263 6.73 -13.09 18.58
CA VAL A 263 7.62 -14.25 18.69
C VAL A 263 8.50 -14.06 19.90
N GLN A 264 8.43 -15.03 20.80
CA GLN A 264 9.12 -15.01 22.09
C GLN A 264 9.93 -16.29 22.24
N PRO A 265 11.02 -16.29 23.01
CA PRO A 265 11.68 -17.53 23.37
C PRO A 265 10.73 -18.52 24.04
N ALA A 266 10.84 -19.80 23.67
CA ALA A 266 10.06 -20.85 24.33
C ALA A 266 10.49 -21.04 25.80
N GLU A 267 11.77 -20.81 26.08
CA GLU A 267 12.34 -20.82 27.42
C GLU A 267 12.62 -19.41 27.93
N ALA A 268 12.13 -19.08 29.13
CA ALA A 268 12.29 -17.75 29.72
C ALA A 268 13.75 -17.35 30.00
N ALA A 269 14.68 -18.30 30.11
CA ALA A 269 16.10 -18.05 30.34
C ALA A 269 16.91 -17.87 29.05
N SER A 270 16.27 -17.96 27.88
CA SER A 270 16.93 -17.80 26.59
C SER A 270 17.48 -16.39 26.40
N ALA A 271 18.63 -16.30 25.73
CA ALA A 271 19.25 -15.04 25.35
C ALA A 271 18.66 -14.43 24.05
N LEU A 272 17.72 -15.13 23.41
CA LEU A 272 17.06 -14.64 22.19
C LEU A 272 16.10 -13.48 22.54
N PRO A 273 16.07 -12.39 21.76
CA PRO A 273 15.14 -11.30 21.98
C PRO A 273 13.73 -11.64 21.50
N ASP A 274 12.73 -11.00 22.09
CA ASP A 274 11.38 -10.94 21.53
C ASP A 274 11.40 -10.15 20.21
N ILE A 275 10.72 -10.67 19.19
CA ILE A 275 10.50 -9.97 17.92
C ILE A 275 9.02 -9.91 17.60
N SER A 276 8.62 -8.95 16.78
CA SER A 276 7.24 -8.86 16.32
C SER A 276 7.12 -8.24 14.94
N VAL A 277 6.05 -8.62 14.25
CA VAL A 277 5.56 -7.96 13.03
C VAL A 277 4.09 -7.63 13.20
N SER A 278 3.62 -6.62 12.49
CA SER A 278 2.22 -6.22 12.57
C SER A 278 1.70 -5.68 11.25
N THR A 279 0.39 -5.77 11.08
CA THR A 279 -0.32 -5.17 9.96
C THR A 279 -1.68 -4.64 10.40
N TYR A 280 -2.29 -3.80 9.58
CA TYR A 280 -3.62 -3.26 9.85
C TYR A 280 -4.70 -4.10 9.16
N LEU A 281 -5.86 -4.18 9.81
CA LEU A 281 -7.05 -4.88 9.36
C LEU A 281 -8.25 -3.94 9.39
N LEU A 282 -9.08 -3.98 8.38
CA LEU A 282 -10.34 -3.25 8.33
C LEU A 282 -11.49 -4.25 8.29
N LEU A 283 -12.25 -4.30 9.38
CA LEU A 283 -13.43 -5.12 9.48
C LEU A 283 -14.55 -4.50 8.63
N TYR A 284 -15.15 -5.30 7.75
CA TYR A 284 -16.40 -4.89 7.14
C TYR A 284 -17.53 -5.16 8.14
N ARG A 285 -18.20 -4.09 8.60
CA ARG A 285 -19.54 -4.24 9.18
C ARG A 285 -20.53 -4.03 8.03
N PRO A 286 -21.37 -5.03 7.69
CA PRO A 286 -22.51 -4.73 6.85
C PRO A 286 -23.32 -3.62 7.52
N GLN A 287 -23.54 -2.52 6.80
CA GLN A 287 -24.42 -1.46 7.25
C GLN A 287 -25.80 -2.10 7.44
N PRO A 288 -26.46 -1.96 8.61
CA PRO A 288 -27.80 -2.50 8.76
C PRO A 288 -28.67 -1.88 7.65
N PRO A 289 -29.52 -2.67 6.97
CA PRO A 289 -30.38 -2.13 5.92
C PRO A 289 -31.13 -0.94 6.51
N SER A 290 -31.04 0.21 5.84
CA SER A 290 -31.82 1.38 6.22
C SER A 290 -33.29 0.94 6.23
N LEU A 291 -33.90 0.98 7.42
CA LEU A 291 -35.34 0.81 7.57
C LEU A 291 -35.99 1.91 6.74
N SER A 292 -36.38 1.58 5.51
CA SER A 292 -37.24 2.42 4.71
C SER A 292 -38.58 2.47 5.43
N LEU A 293 -38.87 3.62 6.04
CA LEU A 293 -40.17 3.92 6.61
C LEU A 293 -41.24 3.66 5.53
N PRO A 294 -42.30 2.90 5.83
CA PRO A 294 -43.34 2.65 4.86
C PRO A 294 -43.97 3.98 4.44
N LYS A 295 -43.99 4.24 3.12
CA LYS A 295 -44.78 5.32 2.52
C LYS A 295 -46.21 5.18 3.03
N LYS A 296 -46.67 6.13 3.86
CA LYS A 296 -48.09 6.34 4.11
C LYS A 296 -48.76 6.54 2.76
N ARG A 297 -49.53 5.54 2.30
CA ARG A 297 -50.50 5.73 1.22
C ARG A 297 -51.60 6.62 1.80
N GLY A 298 -51.73 7.81 1.23
CA GLY A 298 -52.86 8.69 1.51
C GLY A 298 -54.17 8.02 1.10
N ARG A 299 -55.14 8.11 2.00
CA ARG A 299 -56.55 8.31 1.69
C ARG A 299 -57.04 9.41 2.60
#